data_AF-A0A7S4HQX6-F1
#
_entry.id   AF-A0A7S4HQX6-F1
#
_cell.length_a   1.000
_cell.length_b   1.000
_cell.length_c   1.000
_cell.angle_alpha   90.00
_cell.angle_beta   90.00
_cell.angle_gamma   90.00
#
_symmetry.space_group_name_H-M   'P 1'
#
loop_
_entity.id
_entity.type
_entity.pdbx_description
1 polymer ?
#
loop_
_entity_poly.entity_id
_entity_poly.type
_entity_poly.pdbx_seq_one_letter_code
_entity_poly.pdbx_strand_id
1 'polypeptide(L)'
;TIKFRIYENVTECTKHGRLSPGAKTCEHCTADREAAPKPPLNKKAPKVRTRKHLTERTAPIGVFHRDYYLPGLEKLAYHRPHCRILGKNHCAAARLAAFKRKPAVRTRRDYAERLAAAFTLEIQSEHFGNGRTLSMEGSSVETFVSAAVDAWMNNVWQMSEDDLKMVFHSHFSDDSRQDAAVAPRG
;
A
#
# COMPACT_ATOMS: atom_id res chain seq x y z
N THR A 1 29.36 20.46 -1.18
CA THR A 1 28.74 19.12 -1.05
C THR A 1 27.67 19.18 0.03
N ILE A 2 26.58 18.43 -0.13
CA ILE A 2 25.42 18.42 0.80
C ILE A 2 25.49 17.16 1.65
N LYS A 3 25.31 17.31 2.97
CA LYS A 3 25.10 16.19 3.90
C LYS A 3 23.61 15.94 4.08
N PHE A 4 23.20 14.68 4.00
CA PHE A 4 21.80 14.28 4.12
C PHE A 4 21.69 12.88 4.73
N ARG A 5 20.51 12.53 5.24
CA ARG A 5 20.27 11.22 5.86
C ARG A 5 19.22 10.45 5.09
N ILE A 6 19.48 9.17 4.82
CA ILE A 6 18.55 8.27 4.15
C ILE A 6 18.51 6.91 4.83
N TYR A 7 17.36 6.25 4.76
CA TYR A 7 17.23 4.89 5.23
C TYR A 7 17.78 3.93 4.18
N GLU A 8 18.84 3.22 4.54
CA GLU A 8 19.46 2.21 3.68
C GLU A 8 19.44 0.84 4.36
N ASN A 9 19.36 -0.20 3.54
CA ASN A 9 19.49 -1.57 4.03
C ASN A 9 20.95 -1.82 4.39
N VAL A 10 21.20 -2.08 5.67
CA VAL A 10 22.50 -2.48 6.19
C VAL A 10 22.39 -3.93 6.65
N THR A 11 23.31 -4.76 6.17
CA THR A 11 23.42 -6.16 6.57
C THR A 11 24.49 -6.27 7.64
N GLU A 12 24.15 -6.89 8.77
CA GLU A 12 25.05 -7.02 9.92
C GLU A 12 24.97 -8.42 10.52
N CYS A 13 26.14 -8.92 10.93
CA CYS A 13 26.28 -10.05 11.82
C CYS A 13 26.18 -9.57 13.28
N THR A 14 25.41 -10.28 14.11
CA THR A 14 25.31 -9.97 15.54
C THR A 14 26.65 -10.05 16.30
N LYS A 15 27.65 -10.76 15.76
CA LYS A 15 28.97 -10.94 16.38
C LYS A 15 30.05 -10.06 15.75
N HIS A 16 30.07 -9.96 14.42
CA HIS A 16 31.17 -9.34 13.67
C HIS A 16 30.82 -7.99 13.04
N GLY A 17 29.58 -7.51 13.19
CA GLY A 17 29.18 -6.19 12.70
C GLY A 17 28.84 -6.18 11.20
N ARG A 18 29.16 -5.07 10.53
CA ARG A 18 28.67 -4.76 9.18
C ARG A 18 29.26 -5.71 8.13
N LEU A 19 28.39 -6.24 7.27
CA LEU A 19 28.72 -7.12 6.15
C LEU A 19 28.42 -6.44 4.81
N SER A 20 28.79 -7.11 3.72
CA SER A 20 28.37 -6.73 2.38
C SER A 20 26.83 -6.72 2.26
N PRO A 21 26.24 -5.79 1.48
CA PRO A 21 24.80 -5.71 1.32
C PRO A 21 24.21 -7.02 0.81
N GLY A 22 23.22 -7.57 1.52
CA GLY A 22 22.56 -8.81 1.13
C GLY A 22 23.30 -10.11 1.49
N ALA A 23 24.40 -10.02 2.25
CA ALA A 23 25.08 -11.21 2.75
C ALA A 23 24.12 -12.11 3.55
N LYS A 24 24.15 -13.42 3.25
CA LYS A 24 23.39 -14.44 3.99
C LYS A 24 24.20 -15.06 5.11
N THR A 25 25.52 -15.01 4.99
CA THR A 25 26.49 -15.63 5.89
C THR A 25 27.57 -14.61 6.27
N CYS A 26 28.19 -14.81 7.43
CA CYS A 26 29.34 -14.03 7.87
C CYS A 26 30.60 -14.87 7.71
N GLU A 27 31.56 -14.40 6.90
CA GLU A 27 32.83 -15.10 6.62
C GLU A 27 33.66 -15.34 7.90
N HIS A 28 33.61 -14.40 8.84
CA HIS A 28 34.26 -14.58 10.14
C HIS A 28 33.54 -15.61 11.02
N CYS A 29 32.21 -15.73 10.92
CA CYS A 29 31.48 -16.79 11.64
C CYS A 29 31.73 -18.18 11.07
N THR A 30 31.96 -18.29 9.76
CA THR A 30 32.31 -19.56 9.12
C THR A 30 33.73 -19.96 9.51
N ALA A 31 34.70 -19.05 9.48
CA ALA A 31 36.06 -19.30 9.93
C ALA A 31 36.13 -19.67 11.42
N ASP A 32 35.39 -18.97 12.29
CA ASP A 32 35.31 -19.27 13.73
C ASP A 32 34.75 -20.67 14.01
N ARG A 33 33.86 -21.17 13.15
CA ARG A 33 33.27 -22.52 13.26
C ARG A 33 34.22 -23.62 12.81
N GLU A 34 35.00 -23.35 11.76
CA GLU A 34 36.00 -24.28 11.23
C GLU A 34 37.18 -24.43 12.19
N ALA A 35 37.61 -23.34 12.83
CA ALA A 35 38.71 -23.34 13.80
C ALA A 35 38.35 -23.96 15.17
N ALA A 36 37.07 -23.97 15.55
CA ALA A 36 36.60 -24.51 16.83
C ALA A 36 35.33 -25.36 16.63
N PRO A 37 35.47 -26.67 16.30
CA PRO A 37 34.35 -27.51 15.84
C PRO A 37 33.31 -27.86 16.91
N LYS A 38 33.51 -27.49 18.18
CA LYS A 38 32.53 -27.72 19.25
C LYS A 38 32.03 -26.39 19.83
N PRO A 39 30.79 -25.95 19.49
CA PRO A 39 30.18 -24.86 20.22
C PRO A 39 29.89 -25.33 21.66
N PRO A 40 30.03 -24.46 22.69
CA PRO A 40 29.50 -24.76 24.02
C PRO A 40 27.99 -25.00 23.88
N LEU A 41 27.48 -26.06 24.54
CA LEU A 41 26.13 -26.63 24.39
C LEU A 41 24.93 -25.63 24.48
N ASN A 42 25.17 -24.36 24.81
CA ASN A 42 24.13 -23.34 25.05
C ASN A 42 24.30 -21.99 24.31
N LYS A 43 25.25 -21.84 23.36
CA LYS A 43 25.39 -20.58 22.60
C LYS A 43 24.62 -20.63 21.27
N LYS A 44 23.60 -19.78 21.14
CA LYS A 44 22.87 -19.56 19.88
C LYS A 44 23.85 -19.11 18.78
N ALA A 45 23.69 -19.65 17.58
CA ALA A 45 24.49 -19.25 16.43
C ALA A 45 24.31 -17.74 16.15
N PRO A 46 25.40 -17.02 15.79
CA PRO A 46 25.32 -15.62 15.39
C PRO A 46 24.39 -15.48 14.18
N LYS A 47 23.57 -14.43 14.19
CA LYS A 47 22.56 -14.19 13.15
C LYS A 47 23.01 -13.06 12.25
N VAL A 48 22.85 -13.27 10.95
CA VAL A 48 22.95 -12.20 9.96
C VAL A 48 21.56 -11.62 9.75
N ARG A 49 21.45 -10.30 9.80
CA ARG A 49 20.18 -9.57 9.62
C ARG A 49 20.39 -8.37 8.72
N THR A 50 19.40 -8.08 7.89
CA THR A 50 19.35 -6.85 7.11
C THR A 50 18.24 -5.96 7.66
N ARG A 51 18.58 -4.73 8.03
CA ARG A 51 17.64 -3.73 8.55
C ARG A 51 17.86 -2.38 7.87
N LYS A 52 16.82 -1.54 7.88
CA LYS A 52 16.94 -0.15 7.44
C LYS A 52 17.58 0.67 8.55
N HIS A 53 18.74 1.26 8.29
CA HIS A 53 19.42 2.19 9.18
C HIS A 53 19.38 3.59 8.60
N LEU A 54 19.27 4.60 9.46
CA LEU A 54 19.39 6.00 9.06
C LEU A 54 20.87 6.31 8.85
N THR A 55 21.30 6.33 7.60
CA THR A 55 22.70 6.52 7.21
C THR A 55 22.91 7.95 6.74
N GLU A 56 23.98 8.59 7.24
CA GLU A 56 24.42 9.89 6.73
C GLU A 56 25.23 9.71 5.45
N ARG A 57 24.90 10.49 4.43
CA ARG A 57 25.55 10.51 3.12
C ARG A 57 25.99 11.93 2.80
N THR A 58 27.03 12.04 1.97
CA THR A 58 27.50 13.31 1.44
C THR A 58 27.59 13.20 -0.07
N ALA A 59 26.97 14.12 -0.81
CA ALA A 59 27.02 14.13 -2.28
C ALA A 59 27.13 15.56 -2.84
N PRO A 60 27.63 15.73 -4.08
CA PRO A 60 27.48 16.99 -4.82
C PRO A 60 25.99 17.35 -4.99
N ILE A 61 25.69 18.65 -5.08
CA ILE A 61 24.31 19.15 -5.15
C ILE A 61 23.52 18.54 -6.32
N GLY A 62 24.12 18.44 -7.51
CA GLY A 62 23.45 17.86 -8.69
C GLY A 62 23.09 16.39 -8.51
N VAL A 63 23.97 15.61 -7.88
CA VAL A 63 23.74 14.18 -7.57
C VAL A 63 22.65 14.04 -6.51
N PHE A 64 22.70 14.86 -5.45
CA PHE A 64 21.67 14.90 -4.42
C PHE A 64 20.28 15.15 -5.01
N HIS A 65 20.15 16.16 -5.87
CA HIS A 65 18.88 16.54 -6.47
C HIS A 65 18.29 15.42 -7.34
N ARG A 66 19.10 14.89 -8.26
CA ARG A 66 18.67 13.89 -9.23
C ARG A 66 18.37 12.52 -8.59
N ASP A 67 19.26 12.05 -7.72
CA ASP A 67 19.24 10.64 -7.30
C ASP A 67 18.49 10.43 -5.97
N TYR A 68 18.31 11.48 -5.16
CA TYR A 68 17.70 11.37 -3.82
C TYR A 68 16.51 12.30 -3.61
N TYR A 69 16.64 13.58 -3.95
CA TYR A 69 15.62 14.57 -3.65
C TYR A 69 14.37 14.43 -4.54
N LEU A 70 14.54 14.46 -5.88
CA LEU A 70 13.42 14.33 -6.82
C LEU A 70 12.65 13.01 -6.63
N PRO A 71 13.29 11.83 -6.55
CA PRO A 71 12.57 10.59 -6.27
C PRO A 71 11.88 10.59 -4.89
N GLY A 72 12.44 11.30 -3.91
CA GLY A 72 11.83 11.49 -2.60
C GLY A 72 10.54 12.32 -2.67
N LEU A 73 10.55 13.39 -3.46
CA LEU A 73 9.37 14.22 -3.70
C LEU A 73 8.27 13.46 -4.44
N GLU A 74 8.61 12.69 -5.47
CA GLU A 74 7.65 11.83 -6.18
C GLU A 74 6.99 10.83 -5.23
N LYS A 75 7.80 10.09 -4.44
CA LYS A 75 7.27 9.16 -3.44
C LYS A 75 6.35 9.85 -2.44
N LEU A 76 6.70 11.06 -2.00
CA LEU A 76 5.86 11.85 -1.08
C LEU A 76 4.54 12.27 -1.73
N ALA A 77 4.58 12.65 -3.01
CA ALA A 77 3.40 13.06 -3.79
C ALA A 77 2.37 11.93 -3.87
N TYR A 78 2.79 10.67 -4.00
CA TYR A 78 1.92 9.49 -3.95
C TYR A 78 1.58 9.02 -2.53
N HIS A 79 2.52 9.10 -1.59
CA HIS A 79 2.30 8.61 -0.22
C HIS A 79 1.21 9.39 0.51
N ARG A 80 1.21 10.72 0.40
CA ARG A 80 0.22 11.58 1.08
C ARG A 80 -1.24 11.24 0.70
N PRO A 81 -1.62 11.17 -0.59
CA PRO A 81 -2.97 10.77 -0.96
C PRO A 81 -3.27 9.34 -0.52
N HIS A 82 -2.36 8.38 -0.67
CA HIS A 82 -2.60 7.01 -0.20
C HIS A 82 -2.83 6.92 1.31
N CYS A 83 -2.03 7.60 2.13
CA CYS A 83 -2.26 7.67 3.57
C CYS A 83 -3.58 8.35 3.93
N ARG A 84 -4.02 9.35 3.15
CA ARG A 84 -5.32 9.96 3.35
C ARG A 84 -6.46 9.02 2.94
N ILE A 85 -6.34 8.30 1.83
CA ILE A 85 -7.39 7.39 1.34
C ILE A 85 -7.50 6.14 2.21
N LEU A 86 -6.37 5.49 2.50
CA LEU A 86 -6.29 4.16 3.11
C LEU A 86 -5.90 4.19 4.60
N GLY A 87 -5.48 5.34 5.13
CA GLY A 87 -5.06 5.45 6.53
C GLY A 87 -6.24 5.39 7.49
N LYS A 88 -5.99 4.86 8.70
CA LYS A 88 -6.98 4.75 9.79
C LYS A 88 -7.27 6.09 10.48
N ASN A 89 -6.39 7.08 10.33
CA ASN A 89 -6.41 8.33 11.08
C ASN A 89 -7.38 9.39 10.52
N HIS A 90 -8.12 9.08 9.47
CA HIS A 90 -9.08 10.00 8.86
C HIS A 90 -10.45 9.33 8.69
N CYS A 91 -11.49 9.91 9.27
CA CYS A 91 -12.87 9.51 8.99
C CYS A 91 -13.24 9.83 7.53
N ALA A 92 -14.28 9.17 7.00
CA ALA A 92 -14.74 9.38 5.63
C ALA A 92 -14.99 10.86 5.28
N ALA A 93 -15.58 11.63 6.21
CA ALA A 93 -15.82 13.05 6.04
C ALA A 93 -14.53 13.88 5.91
N ALA A 94 -13.53 13.61 6.76
CA ALA A 94 -12.23 14.29 6.69
C ALA A 94 -11.47 13.95 5.41
N ARG A 95 -11.57 12.70 4.93
CA ARG A 95 -11.03 12.28 3.63
C ARG A 95 -11.69 13.08 2.51
N LEU A 96 -13.02 13.13 2.48
CA LEU A 96 -13.78 13.86 1.46
C LEU A 96 -13.41 15.35 1.43
N ALA A 97 -13.34 16.02 2.59
CA ALA A 97 -12.98 17.44 2.67
C ALA A 97 -11.55 17.71 2.17
N ALA A 98 -10.59 16.85 2.48
CA ALA A 98 -9.21 16.99 2.03
C ALA A 98 -9.05 16.81 0.50
N PHE A 99 -9.93 16.03 -0.13
CA PHE A 99 -9.95 15.79 -1.57
C PHE A 99 -10.91 16.69 -2.36
N LYS A 100 -11.68 17.57 -1.71
CA LYS A 100 -12.40 18.66 -2.39
C LYS A 100 -11.49 19.80 -2.82
N ARG A 101 -10.28 19.91 -2.27
CA ARG A 101 -9.37 21.05 -2.53
C ARG A 101 -8.47 20.88 -3.76
N LYS A 102 -8.54 19.73 -4.45
CA LYS A 102 -7.73 19.42 -5.64
C LYS A 102 -8.34 18.27 -6.44
N PRO A 103 -8.09 18.19 -7.76
CA PRO A 103 -8.40 17.00 -8.55
C PRO A 103 -7.66 15.79 -7.97
N ALA A 104 -8.41 14.77 -7.56
CA ALA A 104 -7.88 13.55 -6.97
C ALA A 104 -8.85 12.38 -7.16
N VAL A 105 -8.31 11.17 -7.26
CA VAL A 105 -9.12 9.95 -7.32
C VAL A 105 -9.76 9.69 -5.96
N ARG A 106 -11.07 9.46 -5.94
CA ARG A 106 -11.83 9.09 -4.74
C ARG A 106 -12.45 7.72 -4.96
N THR A 107 -12.40 6.88 -3.94
CA THR A 107 -13.10 5.59 -3.95
C THR A 107 -14.12 5.58 -2.84
N ARG A 108 -15.37 5.25 -3.13
CA ARG A 108 -16.37 4.94 -2.10
C ARG A 108 -16.67 3.46 -2.18
N ARG A 109 -16.63 2.78 -1.04
CA ARG A 109 -17.23 1.45 -0.92
C ARG A 109 -18.59 1.64 -0.31
N ASP A 110 -19.58 1.04 -0.93
CA ASP A 110 -20.93 0.94 -0.42
C ASP A 110 -21.21 -0.55 -0.19
N TYR A 111 -21.41 -0.92 1.06
CA TYR A 111 -21.91 -2.24 1.40
C TYR A 111 -23.42 -2.13 1.43
N ALA A 112 -24.08 -2.58 0.36
CA ALA A 112 -25.53 -2.71 0.40
C ALA A 112 -25.88 -3.87 1.34
N GLU A 113 -26.86 -3.64 2.21
CA GLU A 113 -27.33 -4.67 3.13
C GLU A 113 -27.79 -5.92 2.37
N ARG A 114 -27.58 -7.08 3.00
CA ARG A 114 -27.86 -8.41 2.44
C ARG A 114 -29.30 -8.48 1.92
N LEU A 115 -29.45 -8.69 0.60
CA LEU A 115 -30.76 -8.96 0.00
C LEU A 115 -31.17 -10.38 0.39
N ALA A 116 -32.17 -10.49 1.28
CA ALA A 116 -32.80 -11.75 1.63
C ALA A 116 -34.01 -11.97 0.72
N ALA A 117 -34.02 -13.07 -0.02
CA ALA A 117 -35.18 -13.44 -0.82
C ALA A 117 -36.30 -13.93 0.11
N ALA A 118 -37.42 -13.21 0.14
CA ALA A 118 -38.65 -13.64 0.82
C ALA A 118 -39.48 -14.47 -0.16
N PHE A 119 -39.36 -15.79 -0.09
CA PHE A 119 -40.17 -16.70 -0.91
C PHE A 119 -41.52 -16.95 -0.22
N THR A 120 -42.61 -16.54 -0.87
CA THR A 120 -43.98 -16.70 -0.35
C THR A 120 -44.59 -18.07 -0.63
N LEU A 121 -43.86 -18.99 -1.29
CA LEU A 121 -44.35 -20.32 -1.67
C LEU A 121 -43.24 -21.36 -1.52
N GLU A 122 -43.53 -22.43 -0.78
CA GLU A 122 -42.58 -23.49 -0.36
C GLU A 122 -41.87 -24.20 -1.52
N ILE A 123 -42.55 -24.35 -2.67
CA ILE A 123 -42.09 -25.10 -3.84
C ILE A 123 -40.85 -24.47 -4.51
N GLN A 124 -40.65 -23.15 -4.39
CA GLN A 124 -39.47 -22.49 -4.95
C GLN A 124 -38.22 -22.66 -4.05
N SER A 125 -38.40 -23.03 -2.78
CA SER A 125 -37.29 -23.15 -1.83
C SER A 125 -36.52 -24.47 -1.94
N GLU A 126 -37.15 -25.54 -2.46
CA GLU A 126 -36.53 -26.85 -2.66
C GLU A 126 -35.58 -26.89 -3.87
N HIS A 127 -35.87 -26.11 -4.92
CA HIS A 127 -35.05 -26.09 -6.14
C HIS A 127 -33.81 -25.19 -6.01
N PHE A 128 -33.86 -24.17 -5.15
CA PHE A 128 -32.73 -23.30 -4.85
C PHE A 128 -32.06 -23.73 -3.54
N GLY A 129 -31.27 -24.80 -3.62
CA GLY A 129 -30.46 -25.27 -2.50
C GLY A 129 -29.56 -24.16 -1.94
N ASN A 130 -29.67 -23.89 -0.64
CA ASN A 130 -28.78 -23.11 0.24
C ASN A 130 -28.41 -21.65 -0.13
N GLY A 131 -28.76 -21.10 -1.30
CA GLY A 131 -28.49 -19.71 -1.68
C GLY A 131 -29.66 -18.77 -1.42
N ARG A 132 -29.96 -18.43 -0.15
CA ARG A 132 -31.10 -17.53 0.22
C ARG A 132 -30.71 -16.07 0.43
N THR A 133 -29.42 -15.76 0.30
CA THR A 133 -28.89 -14.45 0.61
C THR A 133 -27.88 -14.05 -0.44
N LEU A 134 -28.10 -12.89 -1.04
CA LEU A 134 -27.14 -12.30 -1.97
C LEU A 134 -26.48 -11.09 -1.31
N SER A 135 -25.16 -11.08 -1.30
CA SER A 135 -24.37 -9.95 -0.85
C SER A 135 -24.02 -9.08 -2.05
N MET A 136 -24.23 -7.77 -1.93
CA MET A 136 -23.85 -6.78 -2.93
C MET A 136 -22.80 -5.86 -2.35
N GLU A 137 -21.57 -5.94 -2.88
CA GLU A 137 -20.53 -4.96 -2.60
C GLU A 137 -20.43 -4.01 -3.80
N GLY A 138 -20.71 -2.73 -3.57
CA GLY A 138 -20.50 -1.66 -4.52
C GLY A 138 -19.16 -0.96 -4.24
N SER A 139 -18.41 -0.67 -5.28
CA SER A 139 -17.25 0.21 -5.23
C SER A 139 -17.38 1.24 -6.34
N SER A 140 -17.47 2.52 -5.99
CA SER A 140 -17.38 3.61 -6.96
C SER A 140 -16.01 4.26 -6.91
N VAL A 141 -15.53 4.65 -8.07
CA VAL A 141 -14.32 5.45 -8.26
C VAL A 141 -14.71 6.76 -8.93
N GLU A 142 -14.58 7.87 -8.22
CA GLU A 142 -14.67 9.22 -8.79
C GLU A 142 -13.27 9.66 -9.23
N THR A 143 -13.15 10.09 -10.48
CA THR A 143 -11.94 10.61 -11.12
C THR A 143 -12.25 11.98 -11.73
N PHE A 144 -11.21 12.72 -12.10
CA PHE A 144 -11.35 14.00 -12.80
C PHE A 144 -10.98 13.83 -14.27
N VAL A 145 -11.70 14.51 -15.16
CA VAL A 145 -11.34 14.57 -16.59
C VAL A 145 -9.99 15.26 -16.79
N SER A 146 -9.27 14.90 -17.85
CA SER A 146 -7.91 15.42 -18.10
C SER A 146 -7.87 16.96 -18.09
N ALA A 147 -8.85 17.61 -18.74
CA ALA A 147 -8.93 19.06 -18.81
C ALA A 147 -8.99 19.75 -17.44
N ALA A 148 -9.69 19.15 -16.46
CA ALA A 148 -9.77 19.67 -15.10
C ALA A 148 -8.44 19.53 -14.35
N VAL A 149 -7.73 18.42 -14.58
CA VAL A 149 -6.38 18.20 -14.05
C VAL A 149 -5.40 19.22 -14.64
N ASP A 150 -5.47 19.45 -15.95
CA ASP A 150 -4.62 20.42 -16.67
C ASP A 150 -4.90 21.86 -16.21
N ALA A 151 -6.17 22.25 -16.06
CA ALA A 151 -6.56 23.55 -15.51
C ALA A 151 -6.03 23.76 -14.09
N TRP A 152 -6.00 22.69 -13.28
CA TRP A 152 -5.49 22.77 -11.91
C TRP A 152 -3.97 22.95 -11.87
N MET A 153 -3.24 22.23 -12.73
CA MET A 153 -1.79 22.41 -12.88
C MET A 153 -1.43 23.85 -13.29
N ASN A 154 -2.30 24.51 -14.06
CA ASN A 154 -2.15 25.89 -14.49
C ASN A 154 -2.70 26.94 -13.50
N ASN A 155 -3.17 26.54 -12.31
CA ASN A 155 -3.77 27.42 -11.29
C ASN A 155 -5.00 28.23 -11.76
N VAL A 156 -5.70 27.77 -12.79
CA VAL A 156 -6.91 28.42 -13.33
C VAL A 156 -8.18 27.61 -13.06
N TRP A 157 -8.05 26.48 -12.37
CA TRP A 157 -9.18 25.58 -12.13
C TRP A 157 -10.20 26.15 -11.16
N GLN A 158 -11.46 26.10 -11.60
CA GLN A 158 -12.64 26.24 -10.76
C GLN A 158 -13.39 24.92 -10.80
N MET A 159 -13.78 24.41 -9.63
CA MET A 159 -14.42 23.10 -9.54
C MET A 159 -15.82 23.15 -10.15
N SER A 160 -16.03 22.39 -11.23
CA SER A 160 -17.35 22.08 -11.80
C SER A 160 -17.75 20.64 -11.48
N GLU A 161 -19.06 20.35 -11.42
CA GLU A 161 -19.55 18.97 -11.34
C GLU A 161 -19.27 18.20 -12.64
N ASP A 162 -19.21 18.89 -13.79
CA ASP A 162 -18.89 18.29 -15.10
C ASP A 162 -17.45 17.78 -15.19
N ASP A 163 -16.57 18.22 -14.29
CA ASP A 163 -15.19 17.77 -14.23
C ASP A 163 -15.04 16.35 -13.67
N LEU A 164 -16.11 15.81 -13.06
CA LEU A 164 -16.11 14.55 -12.34
C LEU A 164 -16.60 13.41 -13.22
N LYS A 165 -15.78 12.37 -13.33
CA LYS A 165 -16.16 11.08 -13.92
C LYS A 165 -16.26 10.04 -12.82
N MET A 166 -17.47 9.52 -12.59
CA MET A 166 -17.71 8.42 -11.66
C MET A 166 -17.86 7.11 -12.43
N VAL A 167 -17.14 6.08 -12.00
CA VAL A 167 -17.32 4.70 -12.46
C VAL A 167 -17.78 3.87 -11.27
N PHE A 168 -18.85 3.11 -11.44
CA PHE A 168 -19.37 2.21 -10.42
C PHE A 168 -19.11 0.76 -10.83
N HIS A 169 -18.59 -0.03 -9.90
CA HIS A 169 -18.39 -1.46 -10.03
C HIS A 169 -19.16 -2.16 -8.91
N SER A 170 -19.99 -3.13 -9.27
CA SER A 170 -20.68 -3.99 -8.31
C SER A 170 -20.18 -5.42 -8.41
N HIS A 171 -19.97 -6.03 -7.24
CA HIS A 171 -19.68 -7.45 -7.09
C HIS A 171 -20.87 -8.11 -6.40
N PHE A 172 -21.45 -9.10 -7.07
CA PHE A 172 -22.55 -9.91 -6.55
C PHE A 172 -21.98 -11.26 -6.13
N SER A 173 -22.20 -11.64 -4.88
CA SER A 173 -21.77 -12.94 -4.36
C SER A 173 -22.89 -13.60 -3.57
N ASP A 174 -23.03 -14.91 -3.78
CA ASP A 174 -23.84 -15.83 -2.98
C ASP A 174 -23.06 -16.43 -1.79
N ASP A 175 -21.73 -16.31 -1.76
CA ASP A 175 -20.86 -16.72 -0.63
C ASP A 175 -20.29 -15.49 0.10
N SER A 176 -20.46 -15.46 1.42
CA SER A 176 -19.93 -14.41 2.29
C SER A 176 -18.39 -14.37 2.35
N ARG A 177 -17.71 -15.41 1.85
CA ARG A 177 -16.24 -15.49 1.75
C ARG A 177 -15.67 -14.94 0.44
N GLN A 178 -16.51 -14.65 -0.56
CA GLN A 178 -16.07 -14.02 -1.80
C GLN A 178 -16.26 -12.51 -1.71
N ASP A 179 -15.17 -11.77 -1.56
CA ASP A 179 -15.16 -10.31 -1.55
C ASP A 179 -14.64 -9.74 -2.88
N ALA A 180 -14.92 -8.45 -3.13
CA ALA A 180 -14.48 -7.77 -4.35
C ALA A 180 -12.94 -7.70 -4.51
N ALA A 181 -12.16 -8.09 -3.49
CA ALA A 181 -10.70 -8.14 -3.56
C ALA A 181 -10.18 -9.38 -4.31
N VAL A 182 -11.03 -10.39 -4.57
CA VAL A 182 -10.69 -11.65 -5.27
C VAL A 182 -11.09 -11.61 -6.76
N ALA A 183 -11.19 -10.42 -7.37
CA ALA A 183 -11.24 -10.37 -8.83
C ALA A 183 -9.92 -10.90 -9.41
N PRO A 184 -9.94 -11.87 -10.36
CA PRO A 184 -8.72 -12.41 -10.94
C PRO A 184 -7.96 -11.28 -11.63
N ARG A 185 -6.65 -11.21 -11.37
CA ARG A 185 -5.72 -10.35 -12.10
C ARG A 185 -5.73 -10.79 -13.57
N GLY A 186 -6.55 -10.13 -14.38
CA GLY A 186 -6.47 -10.16 -15.85
C GLY A 186 -5.30 -9.34 -16.36
#